data_AF-N9DQD8-F1
#
_entry.id   AF-N9DQD8-F1
#
_cell.length_a   1.000
_cell.length_b   1.000
_cell.length_c   1.000
_cell.angle_alpha   90.00
_cell.angle_beta   90.00
_cell.angle_gamma   90.00
#
_symmetry.space_group_name_H-M   'P 1'
#
loop_
_entity.id
_entity.type
_entity.pdbx_description
1 polymer ?
#
loop_
_entity_poly.entity_id
_entity_poly.type
_entity_poly.pdbx_seq_one_letter_code
_entity_poly.pdbx_strand_id
1 'polypeptide(L)'
;MSPQPVQFEPQNIDIQQRQQRLLIIQQHRKKWIAHCANQAKSIQSLCEKNIQPKIIHLEGIVLKRSLMNYKNTPQDMFIRKIQFTEHLPEQEIITYAADAKDFAAWQKTVYMPLYLLRLLCLINLIWLGSLSLRKPLNRSSA
;
A
#
# COMPACT_ATOMS: atom_id res chain seq x y z
N MET A 1 0.35 -12.54 2.36
CA MET A 1 0.25 -11.17 2.92
C MET A 1 -1.23 -10.89 3.05
N SER A 2 -1.71 -10.55 4.25
CA SER A 2 -3.13 -10.24 4.48
C SER A 2 -3.27 -8.74 4.76
N PRO A 3 -4.18 -8.03 4.09
CA PRO A 3 -4.50 -6.65 4.44
C PRO A 3 -5.06 -6.59 5.87
N GLN A 4 -4.59 -5.65 6.68
CA GLN A 4 -5.09 -5.50 8.05
C GLN A 4 -5.76 -4.13 8.22
N PRO A 5 -7.01 -4.08 8.72
CA PRO A 5 -7.64 -2.81 9.02
C PRO A 5 -6.90 -2.13 10.19
N VAL A 6 -6.72 -0.83 10.09
CA VAL A 6 -6.15 0.02 11.15
C VAL A 6 -7.03 1.26 11.27
N GLN A 7 -7.47 1.52 12.50
CA GLN A 7 -8.11 2.77 12.89
C GLN A 7 -7.13 3.57 13.73
N PHE A 8 -7.14 4.89 13.55
CA PHE A 8 -6.22 5.80 14.22
C PHE A 8 -7.00 6.76 15.11
N GLU A 9 -6.54 6.95 16.34
CA GLU A 9 -7.10 7.97 17.22
C GLU A 9 -6.51 9.37 16.93
N PRO A 10 -7.33 10.43 16.93
CA PRO A 10 -6.94 11.77 16.48
C PRO A 10 -5.74 12.39 17.19
N GLN A 11 -5.50 12.05 18.46
CA GLN A 11 -4.60 12.81 19.31
C GLN A 11 -3.10 12.59 19.05
N ASN A 12 -2.71 11.69 18.12
CA ASN A 12 -1.30 11.37 17.88
C ASN A 12 -0.96 11.04 16.41
N ILE A 13 -1.72 11.56 15.45
CA ILE A 13 -1.48 11.34 14.02
C ILE A 13 -0.77 12.55 13.43
N ASP A 14 0.45 12.36 12.94
CA ASP A 14 1.11 13.32 12.06
C ASP A 14 0.94 12.85 10.61
N ILE A 15 0.38 13.71 9.76
CA ILE A 15 0.30 13.49 8.31
C ILE A 15 1.20 14.48 7.62
N GLN A 16 2.29 13.97 7.06
CA GLN A 16 3.21 14.77 6.25
C GLN A 16 2.97 14.48 4.78
N GLN A 17 2.62 15.51 4.03
CA GLN A 17 2.55 15.43 2.57
C GLN A 17 3.93 15.65 1.97
N ARG A 18 4.45 14.69 1.21
CA ARG A 18 5.74 14.80 0.52
C ARG A 18 5.55 14.90 -0.99
N GLN A 19 5.92 16.05 -1.56
CA GLN A 19 5.97 16.30 -3.01
C GLN A 19 4.65 15.95 -3.75
N GLN A 20 3.48 16.16 -3.14
CA GLN A 20 2.14 15.86 -3.69
C GLN A 20 1.89 14.39 -4.11
N ARG A 21 2.83 13.47 -3.84
CA ARG A 21 2.77 12.07 -4.29
C ARG A 21 2.48 11.09 -3.16
N LEU A 22 2.77 11.49 -1.93
CA LEU A 22 2.79 10.62 -0.76
C LEU A 22 2.17 11.32 0.44
N LEU A 23 1.31 10.60 1.15
CA LEU A 23 0.92 10.91 2.51
C LEU A 23 1.67 9.97 3.45
N ILE A 24 2.51 10.55 4.30
CA ILE A 24 3.20 9.82 5.36
C ILE A 24 2.37 9.99 6.61
N ILE A 25 1.78 8.89 7.08
CA ILE A 25 1.00 8.86 8.31
C ILE A 25 1.92 8.28 9.38
N GLN A 26 2.11 9.02 10.47
CA GLN A 26 2.91 8.58 11.60
C GLN A 26 2.07 8.58 12.88
N GLN A 27 2.11 7.48 13.61
CA GLN A 27 1.52 7.34 14.93
C GLN A 27 2.51 6.61 15.81
N HIS A 28 2.99 7.27 16.86
CA HIS A 28 4.08 6.80 17.71
C HIS A 28 5.34 6.41 16.88
N ARG A 29 5.78 5.15 16.96
CA ARG A 29 6.95 4.60 16.25
C ARG A 29 6.62 3.97 14.90
N LYS A 30 5.34 3.89 14.53
CA LYS A 30 4.90 3.27 13.29
C LYS A 30 4.70 4.35 12.22
N LYS A 31 5.14 4.02 11.00
CA LYS A 31 4.99 4.86 9.82
C LYS A 31 4.25 4.08 8.74
N TRP A 32 3.33 4.78 8.10
CA TRP A 32 2.55 4.27 6.99
C TRP A 32 2.66 5.23 5.81
N ILE A 33 2.67 4.67 4.60
CA ILE A 33 2.80 5.42 3.37
C ILE A 33 1.56 5.15 2.53
N ALA A 34 0.80 6.20 2.27
CA ALA A 34 -0.26 6.18 1.28
C ALA A 34 0.23 6.89 0.01
N HIS A 35 0.40 6.12 -1.07
CA HIS A 35 0.77 6.65 -2.38
C HIS A 35 -0.46 7.27 -3.03
N CYS A 36 -0.49 8.59 -3.17
CA CYS A 36 -1.67 9.34 -3.61
C CYS A 36 -2.21 8.82 -4.94
N ALA A 37 -1.34 8.59 -5.93
CA ALA A 37 -1.70 8.08 -7.26
C ALA A 37 -2.48 6.74 -7.24
N ASN A 38 -2.36 5.97 -6.16
CA ASN A 38 -3.01 4.67 -6.02
C ASN A 38 -4.25 4.71 -5.11
N GLN A 39 -4.56 5.85 -4.49
CA GLN A 39 -5.74 6.00 -3.62
C GLN A 39 -7.01 6.29 -4.43
N ALA A 40 -8.16 6.27 -3.74
CA ALA A 40 -9.42 6.76 -4.29
C ALA A 40 -9.30 8.23 -4.74
N LYS A 41 -10.10 8.64 -5.72
CA LYS A 41 -10.05 9.99 -6.31
C LYS A 41 -10.24 11.11 -5.27
N SER A 42 -11.11 10.90 -4.27
CA SER A 42 -11.34 11.85 -3.17
C SER A 42 -10.09 12.05 -2.29
N ILE A 43 -9.27 11.02 -2.15
CA ILE A 43 -8.00 11.09 -1.42
C ILE A 43 -6.89 11.66 -2.32
N GLN A 44 -6.93 11.39 -3.62
CA GLN A 44 -6.03 12.01 -4.59
C GLN A 44 -6.16 13.53 -4.58
N SER A 45 -7.39 14.05 -4.60
CA SER A 45 -7.64 15.49 -4.56
C SER A 45 -7.15 16.13 -3.25
N LEU A 46 -7.20 15.41 -2.13
CA LEU A 46 -6.59 15.86 -0.87
C LEU A 46 -5.07 16.09 -1.03
N CYS A 47 -4.37 15.18 -1.71
CA CYS A 47 -2.95 15.32 -1.96
C CYS A 47 -2.61 16.49 -2.90
N GLU A 48 -3.50 16.82 -3.83
CA GLU A 48 -3.28 17.95 -4.75
C GLU A 48 -3.38 19.30 -4.04
N LYS A 49 -4.30 19.41 -3.07
CA LYS A 49 -4.57 20.65 -2.35
C LYS A 49 -3.39 21.17 -1.50
N ASN A 50 -2.42 20.32 -1.15
CA ASN A 50 -1.25 20.67 -0.33
C ASN A 50 -1.58 21.43 0.97
N ILE A 51 -2.73 21.12 1.56
CA ILE A 51 -3.16 21.67 2.84
C ILE A 51 -2.54 20.81 3.96
N GLN A 52 -2.30 21.39 5.13
CA GLN A 52 -2.04 20.64 6.37
C GLN A 52 -3.36 20.50 7.15
N PRO A 53 -4.24 19.55 6.78
CA PRO A 53 -5.53 19.41 7.43
C PRO A 53 -5.35 18.89 8.86
N LYS A 54 -6.17 19.40 9.79
CA LYS A 54 -6.26 18.80 11.12
C LYS A 54 -7.12 17.55 11.02
N ILE A 55 -6.50 16.38 11.16
CA ILE A 55 -7.18 15.09 11.04
C ILE A 55 -8.00 14.83 12.31
N ILE A 56 -9.28 14.54 12.12
CA ILE A 56 -10.20 14.13 13.17
C ILE A 56 -10.27 12.61 13.24
N HIS A 57 -10.30 11.95 12.08
CA HIS A 57 -10.45 10.51 12.01
C HIS A 57 -9.73 9.96 10.78
N LEU A 58 -9.06 8.83 10.95
CA LEU A 58 -8.41 8.13 9.84
C LEU A 58 -8.64 6.62 10.00
N GLU A 59 -9.12 6.01 8.93
CA GLU A 59 -9.23 4.57 8.80
C GLU A 59 -8.54 4.15 7.52
N GLY A 60 -7.79 3.05 7.61
CA GLY A 60 -7.24 2.46 6.42
C GLY A 60 -6.90 1.00 6.56
N ILE A 61 -6.36 0.47 5.48
CA ILE A 61 -5.99 -0.93 5.35
C ILE A 61 -4.49 -0.95 5.07
N VAL A 62 -3.76 -1.65 5.91
CA VAL A 62 -2.30 -1.71 5.85
C VAL A 62 -1.84 -3.02 5.24
N LEU A 63 -0.90 -2.92 4.31
CA LEU A 63 -0.25 -4.07 3.72
C LEU A 63 1.06 -4.39 4.46
N LYS A 64 1.05 -5.47 5.25
CA LYS A 64 2.27 -6.02 5.83
C LYS A 64 3.05 -6.80 4.79
N ARG A 65 4.21 -6.28 4.37
CA ARG A 65 5.18 -7.00 3.53
C ARG A 65 5.91 -8.06 4.36
N SER A 66 5.41 -9.30 4.36
CA SER A 66 5.85 -10.37 5.29
C SER A 66 7.15 -11.11 4.91
N LEU A 67 8.18 -10.45 4.38
CA LEU A 67 9.47 -11.11 4.11
C LEU A 67 10.63 -10.59 4.98
N MET A 68 10.58 -9.32 5.40
CA MET A 68 11.51 -8.73 6.36
C MET A 68 10.74 -7.66 7.14
N ASN A 69 10.01 -8.08 8.19
CA ASN A 69 9.34 -7.14 9.10
C ASN A 69 10.39 -6.48 10.00
N TYR A 70 11.18 -5.55 9.47
CA TYR A 70 11.98 -4.68 10.33
C TYR A 70 11.02 -3.80 11.15
N LYS A 71 11.30 -3.65 12.45
CA LYS A 71 10.44 -2.95 13.43
C LYS A 71 10.04 -1.53 13.01
N ASN A 72 10.76 -0.91 12.07
CA ASN A 72 10.58 0.49 11.65
C ASN A 72 10.40 0.68 10.14
N THR A 73 10.20 -0.38 9.35
CA THR A 73 9.93 -0.21 7.91
C THR A 73 8.54 0.39 7.69
N PRO A 74 8.41 1.48 6.93
CA PRO A 74 7.12 2.04 6.59
C PRO A 74 6.26 1.02 5.84
N GLN A 75 4.97 0.96 6.16
CA GLN A 75 4.03 0.02 5.53
C GLN A 75 3.14 0.75 4.54
N ASP A 76 2.85 0.13 3.40
CA ASP A 76 1.90 0.71 2.44
C ASP A 76 0.49 0.68 3.04
N MET A 77 -0.24 1.78 2.86
CA MET A 77 -1.57 1.96 3.40
C MET A 77 -2.54 2.44 2.32
N PHE A 78 -3.74 1.87 2.35
CA PHE A 78 -4.91 2.35 1.66
C PHE A 78 -5.78 3.14 2.64
N ILE A 79 -6.17 4.36 2.29
CA ILE A 79 -7.04 5.18 3.12
C ILE A 79 -8.48 4.83 2.77
N ARG A 80 -9.19 4.23 3.72
CA ARG A 80 -10.60 3.85 3.57
C ARG A 80 -11.51 5.03 3.90
N LYS A 81 -11.19 5.76 4.96
CA LYS A 81 -11.94 6.95 5.39
C LYS A 81 -10.98 7.94 6.03
N ILE A 82 -11.13 9.21 5.71
CA ILE A 82 -10.44 10.30 6.38
C ILE A 82 -11.43 11.43 6.65
N GLN A 83 -11.39 11.95 7.87
CA GLN A 83 -12.17 13.12 8.29
C GLN A 83 -11.21 14.17 8.79
N PHE A 84 -11.39 15.40 8.32
CA PHE A 84 -10.50 16.49 8.67
C PHE A 84 -11.20 17.84 8.60
N THR A 85 -10.63 18.82 9.28
CA THR A 85 -11.02 20.23 9.14
C THR A 85 -9.99 20.98 8.33
N GLU A 86 -10.43 21.81 7.39
CA GLU A 86 -9.57 22.82 6.80
C GLU A 86 -9.25 23.90 7.85
N HIS A 87 -8.10 24.56 7.72
CA HIS A 87 -7.58 25.51 8.73
C HIS A 87 -8.38 26.84 8.82
N LEU A 88 -9.51 26.92 8.10
CA LEU A 88 -10.36 28.09 7.93
C LEU A 88 -11.34 28.26 9.11
N PRO A 89 -11.83 29.50 9.36
CA PRO A 89 -12.57 29.85 10.57
C PRO A 89 -13.94 29.17 10.72
N GLU A 90 -14.51 28.64 9.63
CA GLU A 90 -15.68 27.76 9.66
C GLU A 90 -15.20 26.31 9.61
N GLN A 91 -15.29 25.62 10.75
CA GLN A 91 -14.81 24.24 10.95
C GLN A 91 -15.70 23.22 10.24
N GLU A 92 -15.79 23.27 8.91
CA GLU A 92 -16.48 22.24 8.15
C GLU A 92 -15.67 20.93 8.22
N ILE A 93 -16.33 19.86 8.67
CA ILE A 93 -15.72 18.52 8.72
C ILE A 93 -15.84 17.90 7.33
N ILE A 94 -14.74 17.90 6.60
CA ILE A 94 -14.66 17.24 5.30
C ILE A 94 -14.41 15.75 5.53
N THR A 95 -15.26 14.92 4.93
CA THR A 95 -15.12 13.46 4.97
C THR A 95 -14.88 12.92 3.57
N TYR A 96 -13.79 12.18 3.39
CA TYR A 96 -13.57 11.36 2.21
C TYR A 96 -13.63 9.89 2.60
N ALA A 97 -14.35 9.12 1.80
CA ALA A 97 -14.44 7.67 1.93
C ALA A 97 -14.15 7.03 0.57
N ALA A 98 -13.46 5.90 0.62
CA ALA A 98 -13.20 5.04 -0.52
C ALA A 98 -14.15 3.84 -0.50
N ASP A 99 -14.56 3.39 -1.68
CA ASP A 99 -15.46 2.25 -1.81
C ASP A 99 -14.70 0.91 -1.98
N ALA A 100 -15.46 -0.18 -2.14
CA ALA A 100 -14.89 -1.50 -2.35
C ALA A 100 -14.14 -1.64 -3.68
N LYS A 101 -14.54 -0.87 -4.71
CA LYS A 101 -13.93 -0.88 -6.04
C LYS A 101 -12.58 -0.17 -6.01
N ASP A 102 -12.48 0.95 -5.29
CA ASP A 102 -11.23 1.66 -5.04
C ASP A 102 -10.22 0.76 -4.33
N PHE A 103 -10.68 0.03 -3.30
CA PHE A 103 -9.83 -0.92 -2.59
C PHE A 103 -9.33 -2.05 -3.50
N ALA A 104 -10.21 -2.65 -4.30
CA ALA A 104 -9.83 -3.72 -5.24
C ALA A 104 -8.82 -3.22 -6.29
N ALA A 105 -9.01 -2.00 -6.79
CA ALA A 105 -8.08 -1.37 -7.72
C ALA A 105 -6.71 -1.12 -7.08
N TRP A 106 -6.67 -0.53 -5.88
CA TRP A 106 -5.44 -0.33 -5.12
C TRP A 106 -4.73 -1.66 -4.85
N GLN A 107 -5.48 -2.69 -4.42
CA GLN A 107 -4.94 -4.01 -4.16
C GLN A 107 -4.28 -4.59 -5.42
N LYS A 108 -4.97 -4.53 -6.56
CA LYS A 108 -4.39 -4.99 -7.83
C LYS A 108 -3.08 -4.26 -8.15
N THR A 109 -3.04 -2.94 -8.00
CA THR A 109 -1.85 -2.12 -8.27
C THR A 109 -0.67 -2.50 -7.37
N VAL A 110 -0.91 -2.66 -6.07
CA VAL A 110 0.17 -2.95 -5.10
C VAL A 110 0.69 -4.38 -5.24
N TYR A 111 -0.18 -5.34 -5.57
CA TYR A 111 0.21 -6.75 -5.69
C TYR A 111 0.69 -7.15 -7.10
N MET A 112 0.38 -6.38 -8.15
CA MET A 112 0.76 -6.70 -9.53
C MET A 112 2.27 -6.97 -9.71
N PRO A 113 3.20 -6.16 -9.18
CA PRO A 113 4.62 -6.44 -9.30
C PRO A 113 5.04 -7.78 -8.67
N LEU A 114 4.41 -8.14 -7.54
CA LEU A 114 4.67 -9.41 -6.86
C LEU A 114 4.19 -10.60 -7.70
N TYR A 115 3.01 -10.49 -8.31
CA TYR A 115 2.47 -11.54 -9.19
C TYR A 115 3.34 -11.72 -10.45
N LEU A 116 3.78 -10.63 -11.05
CA LEU A 116 4.70 -10.66 -12.19
C LEU A 116 6.03 -11.33 -11.83
N LEU A 117 6.62 -10.96 -10.69
CA LEU A 117 7.86 -11.59 -10.22
C LEU A 117 7.69 -13.10 -10.00
N ARG A 118 6.58 -13.51 -9.36
CA ARG A 118 6.28 -14.93 -9.15
C ARG A 118 6.13 -15.69 -10.47
N LEU A 119 5.45 -15.11 -11.45
CA LEU A 119 5.29 -15.70 -12.78
C LEU A 119 6.64 -15.88 -13.47
N LEU A 120 7.49 -14.86 -13.44
CA LEU A 120 8.85 -14.93 -14.01
C LEU A 120 9.70 -16.00 -13.32
N CYS A 121 9.63 -16.12 -11.99
CA CYS A 121 10.31 -17.19 -11.27
C CYS A 121 9.81 -18.58 -11.71
N LEU A 122 8.50 -18.77 -11.86
CA LEU A 122 7.92 -20.04 -12.32
C LEU A 122 8.38 -20.39 -13.74
N ILE A 123 8.36 -19.42 -14.66
CA ILE A 123 8.86 -19.62 -16.03
C ILE A 123 10.33 -20.04 -16.02
N ASN A 124 11.16 -19.40 -15.20
CA ASN A 124 12.58 -19.72 -15.09
C ASN A 124 12.80 -21.14 -14.53
N LEU A 125 12.05 -21.52 -13.49
CA LEU A 125 12.10 -22.88 -12.92
C LEU A 125 11.66 -23.95 -13.92
N ILE A 126 10.60 -23.70 -14.69
CA ILE A 126 10.14 -24.61 -15.75
C ILE A 126 11.24 -24.77 -16.81
N TRP A 127 11.88 -23.67 -17.22
CA TRP A 127 12.94 -23.70 -18.21
C TRP A 127 14.16 -24.50 -17.73
N LEU A 128 14.62 -24.25 -16.50
CA LEU A 128 15.71 -25.01 -15.85
C LEU A 128 15.39 -26.50 -15.70
N GLY A 129 14.14 -26.84 -15.34
CA GLY A 129 13.66 -28.21 -15.26
C GLY A 129 13.69 -28.90 -16.62
N SER A 130 13.20 -28.23 -17.67
CA SER A 130 13.19 -28.76 -19.03
C SER A 130 14.60 -29.03 -19.59
N LEU A 131 15.58 -28.20 -19.25
CA LEU A 131 16.99 -28.39 -19.62
C LEU A 131 17.63 -29.57 -18.88
N SER A 132 17.28 -29.76 -17.60
CA SER A 132 17.77 -30.87 -16.79
C SER A 132 17.23 -32.23 -17.25
N LEU A 133 15.98 -32.25 -17.75
CA LEU A 133 15.33 -33.42 -18.36
C LEU A 133 15.85 -33.75 -19.77
N ARG A 134 16.56 -32.83 -20.44
CA ARG A 134 17.22 -33.07 -21.73
C ARG A 134 18.61 -33.69 -21.60
N LYS A 135 19.12 -33.94 -20.39
CA LYS A 135 20.30 -34.79 -20.24
C LYS A 135 19.92 -36.20 -20.72
N PRO A 136 20.58 -36.75 -21.76
CA PRO A 136 20.24 -38.07 -22.24
C PRO A 136 20.48 -39.08 -21.11
N LEU A 137 19.51 -39.97 -20.90
CA LEU A 137 19.69 -41.25 -20.20
C LEU A 137 20.61 -42.18 -21.02
N ASN A 138 21.77 -41.68 -21.45
CA ASN A 138 22.86 -42.52 -21.94
C ASN A 138 23.76 -42.87 -20.74
N ARG A 139 23.23 -43.68 -19.84
CA ARG A 139 24.08 -44.56 -19.04
C ARG A 139 23.95 -45.96 -19.64
N SER A 140 24.86 -46.19 -20.57
CA SER A 140 25.49 -47.47 -20.91
C SER A 140 24.98 -48.66 -20.09
N SER A 141 24.18 -49.52 -20.72
CA SER A 141 24.19 -50.95 -20.42
C SER A 141 25.11 -51.60 -21.46
N ALA A 142 26.37 -51.76 -21.06
CA ALA A 142 27.29 -52.72 -21.64
C ALA A 142 26.84 -54.15 -21.32
#